data_AF-A0A6J6SS93-F1
#
_entry.id   AF-A0A6J6SS93-F1
#
_cell.length_a   1.000
_cell.length_b   1.000
_cell.length_c   1.000
_cell.angle_alpha   90.00
_cell.angle_beta   90.00
_cell.angle_gamma   90.00
#
_symmetry.space_group_name_H-M   'P 1'
#
loop_
_entity.id
_entity.type
_entity.pdbx_description
1 polymer ?
#
loop_
_entity_poly.entity_id
_entity_poly.type
_entity_poly.pdbx_seq_one_letter_code
_entity_poly.pdbx_strand_id
1 'polypeptide(L)' 'MSIFSYALVRTDGKGPNGLGVRQFQDYVIQKCGPSRAASLGYVPVAGKVLAKAKELVAKIK' A
#
# COMPACT_ATOMS: atom_id res chain seq x y z
N MET A 1 4.07 -19.45 10.52
CA MET A 1 4.29 -19.22 9.07
C MET A 1 3.40 -18.05 8.68
N SER A 2 3.99 -16.92 8.29
CA SER A 2 3.23 -15.70 7.98
C SER A 2 3.37 -15.40 6.51
N ILE A 3 2.26 -15.43 5.79
CA ILE A 3 2.18 -14.98 4.39
C ILE A 3 1.89 -13.49 4.39
N PHE A 4 2.68 -12.74 3.63
CA PHE A 4 2.49 -11.32 3.43
C PHE A 4 2.09 -11.08 1.98
N SER A 5 0.96 -10.41 1.79
CA SER A 5 0.63 -9.81 0.51
C SER A 5 1.50 -8.57 0.33
N TYR A 6 2.16 -8.45 -0.83
CA TYR A 6 3.04 -7.32 -1.14
C TYR A 6 2.62 -6.66 -2.46
N ALA A 7 3.00 -5.40 -2.62
CA ALA A 7 2.80 -4.67 -3.87
C ALA A 7 4.16 -4.19 -4.39
N LEU A 8 4.39 -4.36 -5.69
CA LEU A 8 5.56 -3.82 -6.39
C LEU A 8 5.11 -2.65 -7.24
N VAL A 9 5.75 -1.50 -7.03
CA VAL A 9 5.41 -0.26 -7.72
C VAL A 9 6.67 0.41 -8.24
N ARG A 10 6.60 0.93 -9.46
CA ARG A 10 7.65 1.74 -10.05
C ARG A 10 7.67 3.13 -9.41
N THR A 11 8.85 3.57 -9.01
CA THR A 11 9.10 4.89 -8.40
C THR A 11 9.94 5.80 -9.30
N ASP A 12 10.35 5.30 -10.47
CA ASP A 12 11.21 5.98 -11.42
C ASP A 12 10.50 7.08 -12.23
N GLY A 13 9.17 7.23 -12.09
CA GLY A 13 8.37 8.24 -12.80
C GLY A 13 8.24 7.99 -14.30
N LYS A 14 8.71 6.83 -14.78
CA LYS A 14 8.72 6.44 -16.20
C LYS A 14 7.57 5.48 -16.55
N GLY A 15 6.65 5.24 -15.60
CA GLY A 15 5.46 4.43 -15.81
C GLY A 15 4.26 5.28 -16.21
N PRO A 16 3.32 4.75 -17.02
CA PRO A 16 2.04 5.42 -17.23
C PRO A 16 1.27 5.46 -15.89
N ASN A 17 0.62 6.60 -15.60
CA ASN A 17 -0.31 6.78 -14.47
C ASN A 17 0.28 6.71 -13.04
N GLY A 18 1.51 7.22 -12.82
CA GLY A 18 2.15 7.25 -11.49
C GLY A 18 1.30 7.87 -10.37
N LEU A 19 0.57 8.95 -10.65
CA LEU A 19 -0.39 9.57 -9.72
C LEU A 19 -1.54 8.62 -9.33
N GLY A 20 -2.10 7.90 -10.30
CA GLY A 20 -3.19 6.94 -10.05
C GLY A 20 -2.72 5.76 -9.21
N VAL A 21 -1.51 5.25 -9.48
CA VAL A 21 -0.91 4.17 -8.68
C VAL A 21 -0.64 4.64 -7.25
N ARG A 22 -0.13 5.86 -7.07
CA ARG A 22 0.07 6.45 -5.75
C ARG A 22 -1.24 6.56 -4.97
N GLN A 23 -2.29 7.11 -5.58
CA GLN A 23 -3.61 7.25 -4.96
C GLN A 23 -4.22 5.90 -4.60
N PHE A 24 -4.09 4.90 -5.48
CA PHE A 24 -4.56 3.55 -5.20
C PHE A 24 -3.85 2.96 -3.97
N GLN A 25 -2.52 3.04 -3.92
CA GLN A 25 -1.80 2.48 -2.78
C GLN A 25 -2.08 3.22 -1.47
N ASP A 26 -2.24 4.54 -1.54
CA ASP A 26 -2.65 5.32 -0.37
C ASP A 26 -4.05 4.89 0.12
N TYR A 27 -5.02 4.72 -0.78
CA TYR A 27 -6.34 4.19 -0.45
C TYR A 27 -6.27 2.79 0.17
N VAL A 28 -5.43 1.90 -0.38
CA VAL A 28 -5.28 0.53 0.13
C VAL A 28 -4.78 0.53 1.57
N ILE A 29 -3.72 1.29 1.87
CA ILE A 29 -3.12 1.29 3.22
C ILE A 29 -3.93 2.10 4.23
N GLN A 30 -4.65 3.15 3.81
CA GLN A 30 -5.36 4.04 4.74
C GLN A 30 -6.81 3.64 4.98
N LYS A 31 -7.51 3.10 3.98
CA LYS A 31 -8.96 2.88 4.04
C LYS A 31 -9.36 1.44 3.77
N CYS A 32 -8.88 0.86 2.67
CA CYS A 32 -9.29 -0.50 2.27
C CYS A 32 -8.79 -1.55 3.26
N GLY A 33 -7.50 -1.54 3.59
CA GLY A 33 -6.87 -2.49 4.51
C GLY A 33 -7.59 -2.55 5.85
N PRO A 34 -7.70 -1.43 6.59
CA PRO A 34 -8.41 -1.43 7.88
C PRO A 34 -9.87 -1.87 7.81
N SER A 35 -10.57 -1.56 6.71
CA SER A 35 -12.01 -1.84 6.59
C SER A 35 -12.34 -3.26 6.07
N ARG A 36 -11.46 -3.86 5.27
CA ARG A 36 -11.74 -5.10 4.53
C ARG A 36 -10.83 -6.26 4.89
N ALA A 37 -9.62 -6.02 5.39
CA ALA A 37 -8.63 -7.09 5.62
C ALA A 37 -9.19 -8.21 6.50
N ALA A 38 -9.84 -7.87 7.63
CA ALA A 38 -10.39 -8.85 8.55
C ALA A 38 -11.47 -9.74 7.89
N SER A 39 -12.35 -9.15 7.08
CA SER A 39 -13.39 -9.89 6.34
C SER A 39 -12.83 -10.85 5.28
N LEU A 40 -11.59 -10.64 4.86
CA LEU A 40 -10.87 -11.44 3.86
C LEU A 40 -9.84 -12.39 4.50
N GLY A 41 -9.79 -12.48 5.84
CA GLY A 41 -8.82 -13.32 6.56
C GLY A 41 -7.40 -12.76 6.63
N TYR A 42 -7.22 -11.46 6.35
CA TYR A 42 -5.94 -10.76 6.44
C TYR A 42 -5.87 -9.85 7.67
N VAL A 43 -4.64 -9.54 8.10
CA VAL A 43 -4.36 -8.53 9.12
C VAL A 43 -3.94 -7.23 8.42
N PRO A 44 -4.57 -6.08 8.73
CA PRO A 44 -4.19 -4.81 8.11
C PRO A 44 -2.80 -4.36 8.57
N VAL A 45 -2.09 -3.67 7.68
CA VAL A 45 -0.78 -3.08 7.99
C VAL A 45 -0.95 -1.96 9.02
N ALA A 46 -0.19 -2.03 10.12
CA ALA A 46 -0.32 -1.09 11.24
C ALA A 46 1.05 -0.68 11.83
N GLY A 47 1.04 0.30 12.74
CA GLY A 47 2.21 0.72 13.51
C GLY A 47 3.38 1.18 12.65
N LYS A 48 4.60 0.73 13.00
CA LYS A 48 5.85 1.10 12.30
C LYS A 48 5.84 0.67 10.82
N VAL A 49 5.18 -0.44 10.49
CA VAL A 49 5.09 -0.94 9.11
C VAL A 49 4.20 -0.01 8.27
N LEU A 50 3.11 0.49 8.83
CA LEU A 50 2.25 1.47 8.15
C LEU A 50 2.97 2.80 7.92
N ALA A 51 3.74 3.29 8.92
CA ALA A 51 4.55 4.49 8.76
C ALA A 51 5.54 4.32 7.59
N LYS A 52 6.22 3.17 7.52
CA LYS A 52 7.15 2.88 6.42
C LYS A 52 6.45 2.75 5.07
N ALA A 53 5.26 2.14 5.03
CA ALA A 53 4.46 2.03 3.82
C ALA A 53 4.07 3.42 3.27
N LYS A 54 3.66 4.36 4.13
CA LYS A 54 3.34 5.74 3.73
C LYS A 54 4.56 6.46 3.13
N GLU A 55 5.74 6.30 3.73
CA GLU A 55 6.99 6.86 3.16
C GLU A 55 7.31 6.32 1.77
N LEU A 56 7.08 5.01 1.55
CA LEU A 56 7.31 4.39 0.24
C LEU A 56 6.28 4.83 -0.80
N VAL A 57 5.00 4.93 -0.41
CA VAL A 57 3.94 5.43 -1.30
C VAL A 57 4.20 6.88 -1.72
N ALA A 58 4.74 7.72 -0.84
CA ALA A 58 5.12 9.10 -1.17
C ALA A 58 6.22 9.19 -2.24
N LYS A 59 7.01 8.13 -2.45
CA LYS A 59 8.07 8.07 -3.48
C LYS A 59 7.57 7.62 -4.85
N ILE A 60 6.31 7.22 -4.97
CA ILE A 60 5.71 6.87 -6.26
C ILE A 60 5.53 8.16 -7.07
N LYS A 61 6.03 8.15 -8.30
CA LYS A 61 6.04 9.28 -9.24
C LYS A 61 5.23 8.91 -10.47
#